data_AF-A0A7Y2ATG3-F1
#
_entry.id   AF-A0A7Y2ATG3-F1
#
_cell.length_a   1.000
_cell.length_b   1.000
_cell.length_c   1.000
_cell.angle_alpha   90.00
_cell.angle_beta   90.00
_cell.angle_gamma   90.00
#
_symmetry.space_group_name_H-M   'P 1'
#
loop_
_entity.id
_entity.type
_entity.pdbx_description
1 polymer ?
#
loop_
_entity_poly.entity_id
_entity_poly.type
_entity_poly.pdbx_seq_one_letter_code
_entity_poly.pdbx_strand_id
1 'polypeptide(L)'
;MTAGKLKFWISSTGIMILILALLKLIVHVATFDNYELHRDAYLYYALSEHLAWGYVAVPPSIAVIGKVATTLFGNTVFGLRFFPFL
;
A
#
# COMPACT_ATOMS: atom_id res chain seq x y z
N MET A 1 -41.99 -2.38 7.80
CA MET A 1 -40.65 -2.18 7.21
C MET A 1 -39.61 -2.42 8.30
N THR A 2 -39.14 -3.65 8.46
CA THR A 2 -38.11 -3.99 9.46
C THR A 2 -36.74 -3.89 8.81
N ALA A 3 -35.91 -2.96 9.31
CA ALA A 3 -34.51 -2.84 8.94
C ALA A 3 -33.79 -4.18 9.22
N GLY A 4 -33.28 -4.82 8.18
CA GLY A 4 -32.50 -6.04 8.29
C GLY A 4 -31.25 -5.76 9.12
N LYS A 5 -31.15 -6.40 10.29
CA LYS A 5 -29.94 -6.34 11.13
C LYS A 5 -28.78 -6.91 10.31
N LEU A 6 -27.81 -6.06 9.96
CA LEU A 6 -26.55 -6.48 9.33
C LEU A 6 -25.78 -7.32 10.36
N LYS A 7 -25.98 -8.65 10.33
CA LYS A 7 -25.33 -9.58 11.25
C LYS A 7 -23.93 -9.90 10.70
N PHE A 8 -22.95 -9.10 11.10
CA PHE A 8 -21.54 -9.34 10.76
C PHE A 8 -21.07 -10.62 11.47
N TRP A 9 -21.00 -11.72 10.73
CA TRP A 9 -20.54 -13.01 11.24
C TRP A 9 -19.01 -13.00 11.30
N ILE A 10 -18.46 -12.56 12.43
CA ILE A 10 -17.06 -12.77 12.74
C ILE A 10 -16.88 -14.23 13.15
N SER A 11 -16.32 -15.06 12.27
CA SER A 11 -15.90 -16.41 12.62
C SER A 11 -14.62 -16.35 13.45
N SER A 12 -14.39 -17.35 14.33
CA SER A 12 -13.13 -17.46 15.08
C SER A 12 -11.92 -17.48 14.15
N THR A 13 -12.07 -18.07 12.96
CA THR A 13 -11.06 -18.03 11.89
C THR A 13 -10.82 -16.60 11.38
N GLY A 14 -11.88 -15.81 11.17
CA GLY A 14 -11.76 -14.41 10.75
C GLY A 14 -11.01 -13.54 11.75
N ILE A 15 -11.25 -13.75 13.05
CA ILE A 15 -10.49 -13.06 14.13
C ILE A 15 -9.01 -13.44 14.04
N MET A 16 -8.70 -14.72 13.88
CA MET A 16 -7.33 -15.20 13.80
C MET A 16 -6.60 -14.59 12.59
N ILE A 17 -7.24 -14.55 11.42
CA ILE A 17 -6.68 -13.91 10.21
C ILE A 17 -6.43 -12.42 10.45
N LEU A 18 -7.38 -11.73 11.08
CA LEU A 18 -7.25 -10.30 11.37
C LEU A 18 -6.06 -10.03 12.30
N ILE A 19 -5.89 -10.83 13.36
CA ILE A 19 -4.75 -10.71 14.28
C ILE A 19 -3.43 -10.89 13.52
N LEU A 20 -3.32 -11.91 12.66
CA LEU A 20 -2.10 -12.16 11.88
C LEU A 20 -1.82 -11.04 10.88
N ALA A 21 -2.85 -10.52 10.21
CA ALA A 21 -2.72 -9.39 9.29
C ALA A 21 -2.26 -8.12 10.00
N LEU A 22 -2.84 -7.81 11.17
CA LEU A 22 -2.43 -6.68 12.00
C LEU A 22 -0.99 -6.85 12.50
N LEU A 23 -0.61 -8.04 12.93
CA LEU A 23 0.76 -8.33 13.37
C LEU A 23 1.76 -8.14 12.22
N LYS A 24 1.46 -8.63 11.01
CA LYS A 24 2.27 -8.39 9.80
C LYS A 24 2.43 -6.89 9.54
N LEU A 25 1.34 -6.13 9.63
CA LEU A 25 1.33 -4.70 9.36
C LEU A 25 2.17 -3.94 10.40
N ILE A 26 2.02 -4.26 11.68
CA ILE A 26 2.82 -3.68 12.77
C ILE A 26 4.31 -3.92 12.52
N VAL A 27 4.72 -5.13 12.14
CA VAL A 27 6.12 -5.44 11.86
C VAL A 27 6.66 -4.61 10.69
N HIS A 28 5.90 -4.43 9.61
CA HIS A 28 6.34 -3.60 8.49
C HIS A 28 6.43 -2.13 8.87
N VAL A 29 5.43 -1.58 9.58
CA VAL A 29 5.44 -0.19 10.03
C VAL A 29 6.53 0.07 11.08
N ALA A 30 6.90 -0.92 11.89
CA ALA A 30 8.00 -0.76 12.84
C ALA A 30 9.39 -0.78 12.17
N THR A 31 9.50 -1.32 10.95
CA THR A 31 10.78 -1.53 10.26
C THR A 31 10.92 -0.75 8.95
N PHE A 32 9.92 0.07 8.59
CA PHE A 32 9.82 0.68 7.26
C PHE A 32 10.94 1.64 6.91
N ASP A 33 11.66 2.21 7.88
CA ASP A 33 12.69 3.25 7.64
C ASP A 33 14.13 2.76 7.93
N ASN A 34 14.30 1.46 8.20
CA ASN A 34 15.61 0.90 8.55
C ASN A 34 16.58 0.82 7.35
N TYR A 35 16.07 0.98 6.12
CA TYR A 35 16.84 0.82 4.89
C TYR A 35 16.51 1.93 3.89
N GLU A 36 17.47 2.27 3.05
CA GLU A 36 17.26 3.19 1.94
C GLU A 36 16.35 2.60 0.84
N LEU A 37 15.84 3.47 -0.03
CA LEU A 37 15.07 3.04 -1.19
C LEU A 37 15.97 2.28 -2.16
N HIS A 38 15.46 1.15 -2.66
CA HIS A 38 16.12 0.42 -3.73
C HIS A 38 15.87 1.11 -5.07
N ARG A 39 16.70 0.79 -6.08
CA ARG A 39 16.61 1.34 -7.44
C ARG A 39 15.17 1.39 -7.97
N ASP A 40 14.42 0.30 -7.80
CA ASP A 40 13.07 0.19 -8.36
C ASP A 40 12.09 1.18 -7.73
N ALA A 41 12.25 1.51 -6.45
CA ALA A 41 11.41 2.52 -5.81
C ALA A 41 11.65 3.92 -6.40
N TYR A 42 12.91 4.25 -6.72
CA TYR A 42 13.24 5.49 -7.44
C TYR A 42 12.69 5.47 -8.87
N LEU A 43 12.76 4.33 -9.56
CA LEU A 43 12.14 4.17 -10.88
C LEU A 43 10.65 4.45 -10.79
N TYR A 44 9.91 3.81 -9.88
CA TYR A 44 8.46 3.98 -9.75
C TYR A 44 8.08 5.40 -9.36
N TYR A 45 8.87 6.04 -8.50
CA TYR A 45 8.70 7.45 -8.19
C TYR A 45 8.88 8.34 -9.44
N ALA A 46 9.94 8.13 -10.22
CA ALA A 46 10.16 8.88 -11.46
C ALA A 46 9.03 8.67 -12.48
N LEU A 47 8.53 7.45 -12.63
CA LEU A 47 7.39 7.16 -13.50
C LEU A 47 6.11 7.83 -12.99
N SER A 48 5.90 7.91 -11.68
CA SER A 48 4.74 8.57 -11.10
C SER A 48 4.66 10.06 -11.41
N GLU A 49 5.81 10.72 -11.59
CA GLU A 49 5.88 12.12 -12.02
C GLU A 49 5.61 12.32 -13.52
N HIS A 50 5.64 11.24 -14.30
CA HIS A 50 5.47 11.26 -15.76
C HIS A 50 4.46 10.21 -16.24
N LEU A 51 3.24 10.23 -15.69
CA LEU A 51 2.19 9.24 -15.98
C LEU A 51 2.01 9.01 -17.49
N ALA A 52 2.23 7.77 -17.92
CA ALA A 52 2.08 7.32 -19.30
C ALA A 52 1.53 5.89 -19.33
N TRP A 53 0.87 5.52 -20.42
CA TRP A 53 0.16 4.23 -20.56
C TRP A 53 1.01 3.09 -21.15
N GLY A 54 2.32 3.29 -21.35
CA GLY A 54 3.16 2.37 -22.10
C GLY A 54 4.60 2.26 -21.59
N TYR A 55 4.80 2.11 -20.27
CA TYR A 55 6.14 1.84 -19.76
C TYR A 55 6.60 0.43 -20.12
N VAL A 56 7.89 0.31 -20.43
CA VAL A 56 8.50 -0.95 -20.86
C VAL A 56 8.61 -1.96 -19.71
N ALA A 57 8.93 -1.48 -18.50
CA ALA A 57 9.28 -2.34 -17.37
C ALA A 57 8.08 -2.73 -16.49
N VAL A 58 7.06 -1.89 -16.40
CA VAL A 58 5.95 -2.04 -15.45
C VAL A 58 4.63 -1.57 -16.04
N PRO A 59 3.48 -2.10 -15.58
CA PRO A 59 2.19 -1.58 -16.01
C PRO A 59 2.00 -0.13 -15.50
N PRO A 60 1.19 0.68 -16.21
CA PRO A 60 0.94 2.09 -15.85
C PRO A 60 0.31 2.26 -14.46
N SER A 61 -0.36 1.22 -13.94
CA SER A 61 -0.92 1.21 -12.59
C SER A 61 0.13 1.47 -11.51
N ILE A 62 1.38 1.04 -11.69
CA ILE A 62 2.46 1.27 -10.70
C ILE A 62 2.75 2.77 -10.58
N ALA A 63 2.85 3.48 -11.70
CA ALA A 63 3.07 4.93 -11.71
C ALA A 63 1.87 5.68 -11.10
N VAL A 64 0.64 5.24 -11.38
CA VAL A 64 -0.57 5.82 -10.79
C VAL A 64 -0.60 5.62 -9.27
N ILE A 65 -0.29 4.42 -8.78
CA ILE A 65 -0.21 4.14 -7.33
C ILE A 65 0.86 5.03 -6.69
N GLY A 66 2.04 5.14 -7.31
CA GLY A 66 3.09 6.04 -6.85
C GLY A 66 2.61 7.49 -6.75
N LYS A 67 1.87 7.98 -7.76
CA LYS A 67 1.37 9.36 -7.78
C LYS A 67 0.31 9.60 -6.72
N VAL A 68 -0.58 8.64 -6.50
CA VAL A 68 -1.56 8.70 -5.40
C VAL A 68 -0.82 8.74 -4.06
N ALA A 69 0.20 7.91 -3.88
CA ALA A 69 0.96 7.84 -2.64
C ALA A 69 1.68 9.16 -2.33
N THR A 70 2.38 9.74 -3.30
CA THR A 70 3.10 11.00 -3.13
C THR A 70 2.17 12.21 -3.02
N THR A 71 1.00 12.15 -3.64
CA THR A 71 -0.04 13.19 -3.48
C THR A 71 -0.64 13.17 -2.07
N LEU A 72 -0.85 12.00 -1.48
CA LEU A 72 -1.44 11.87 -0.14
C LEU A 72 -0.43 12.09 1.00
N PHE A 73 0.81 11.61 0.84
CA PHE A 73 1.81 11.56 1.90
C PHE A 73 3.08 12.38 1.62
N GLY A 74 3.08 13.14 0.52
CA GLY A 74 4.24 13.88 0.04
C GLY A 74 5.32 12.99 -0.57
N ASN A 75 6.38 13.62 -1.06
CA ASN A 75 7.57 12.96 -1.62
C ASN A 75 8.48 12.41 -0.50
N THR A 76 7.94 11.49 0.30
CA THR A 76 8.62 10.90 1.46
C THR A 76 8.85 9.40 1.25
N VAL A 77 9.84 8.85 1.97
CA VAL A 77 10.08 7.39 2.01
C VAL A 77 8.83 6.65 2.50
N PHE A 78 8.14 7.22 3.49
CA PHE A 78 6.87 6.68 3.98
C PHE A 78 5.82 6.62 2.87
N GLY A 79 5.60 7.71 2.12
CA GLY A 79 4.63 7.75 1.02
C GLY A 79 4.91 6.67 -0.03
N LEU A 80 6.16 6.54 -0.46
CA LEU A 80 6.55 5.53 -1.45
C LEU A 80 6.43 4.09 -0.95
N ARG A 81 6.50 3.85 0.36
CA ARG A 81 6.38 2.52 0.96
C ARG A 81 4.96 2.18 1.45
N PHE A 82 4.07 3.16 1.56
CA PHE A 82 2.73 2.99 2.14
C PHE A 82 1.93 1.84 1.52
N PHE A 83 1.78 1.85 0.20
CA PHE A 83 1.05 0.78 -0.49
C PHE A 83 1.81 -0.57 -0.50
N PRO A 84 3.13 -0.62 -0.74
CA PRO A 84 3.89 -1.88 -0.63
C PRO A 84 3.79 -2.58 0.72
N PHE A 85 3.73 -1.86 1.84
CA PHE A 85 3.65 -2.51 3.15
C PHE A 85 2.24 -2.84 3.64
N LEU A 86 1.19 -2.31 2.99
CA LEU A 86 -0.21 -2.63 3.26
C LEU A 86 -0.48 -4.10 2.86
#